data_AF-A0A3C1WW02-F1
#
_entry.id   AF-A0A3C1WW02-F1
#
_cell.length_a   1.000
_cell.length_b   1.000
_cell.length_c   1.000
_cell.angle_alpha   90.00
_cell.angle_beta   90.00
_cell.angle_gamma   90.00
#
_symmetry.space_group_name_H-M   'P 1'
#
loop_
_entity.id
_entity.type
_entity.pdbx_description
1 polymer ?
#
loop_
_entity_poly.entity_id
_entity_poly.type
_entity_poly.pdbx_seq_one_letter_code
_entity_poly.pdbx_strand_id
1 'polypeptide(L)'
;EIVESDLDFFYTFYCNTYQEHHSHPYLTRIFFSLIRESMPENILLILAYEANIPVAGSFFIYDDKNLYGRYWGSKSFYPGLHFELSYYQGHEFCIENEIATFEGGAQGEHKLARGFEPFNTFSFHRIFDERFEHAIKDFLSREKNGIDKYTNELNERAPYKTDFNL
;
A
#
# COMPACT_ATOMS: atom_id res chain seq x y z
N GLU A 1 -1.55 -18.59 -12.42
CA GLU A 1 -1.31 -17.62 -13.50
C GLU A 1 -2.49 -16.65 -13.53
N ILE A 2 -2.24 -15.34 -13.59
CA ILE A 2 -3.29 -14.31 -13.64
C ILE A 2 -3.76 -14.15 -15.08
N VAL A 3 -5.07 -14.25 -15.31
CA VAL A 3 -5.70 -14.07 -16.63
C VAL A 3 -6.51 -12.78 -16.71
N GLU A 4 -6.85 -12.34 -17.92
CA GLU A 4 -7.59 -11.08 -18.15
C GLU A 4 -8.92 -11.00 -17.39
N SER A 5 -9.63 -12.13 -17.23
CA SER A 5 -10.89 -12.15 -16.47
C SER A 5 -10.67 -11.83 -14.99
N ASP A 6 -9.54 -12.23 -14.41
CA ASP A 6 -9.24 -11.93 -13.00
C ASP A 6 -9.04 -10.42 -12.82
N LEU A 7 -8.38 -9.78 -13.79
CA LEU A 7 -8.17 -8.34 -13.84
C LEU A 7 -9.47 -7.57 -14.09
N ASP A 8 -10.40 -8.12 -14.89
CA ASP A 8 -11.73 -7.54 -15.10
C ASP A 8 -12.56 -7.54 -13.80
N PHE A 9 -12.54 -8.66 -13.06
CA PHE A 9 -13.20 -8.74 -11.77
C PHE A 9 -12.59 -7.74 -10.78
N PHE A 10 -11.26 -7.75 -10.65
CA PHE A 10 -10.56 -6.85 -9.76
C PHE A 10 -10.81 -5.38 -10.09
N TYR A 11 -10.74 -4.99 -11.37
CA TYR A 11 -10.97 -3.61 -11.79
C TYR A 11 -12.39 -3.13 -11.44
N THR A 12 -13.38 -4.01 -11.55
CA THR A 12 -14.75 -3.72 -11.13
C THR A 12 -14.80 -3.39 -9.63
N PHE A 13 -14.13 -4.19 -8.81
CA PHE A 13 -14.07 -3.99 -7.36
C PHE A 13 -13.33 -2.70 -7.00
N TYR A 14 -12.17 -2.48 -7.61
CA TYR A 14 -11.37 -1.26 -7.46
C TYR A 14 -12.20 -0.01 -7.78
N CYS A 15 -12.92 0.01 -8.91
CA CYS A 15 -13.80 1.12 -9.26
C CYS A 15 -14.91 1.35 -8.23
N ASN A 16 -15.53 0.27 -7.72
CA ASN A 16 -16.60 0.37 -6.74
C ASN A 16 -16.13 1.06 -5.45
N THR A 17 -14.97 0.67 -4.93
CA THR A 17 -14.40 1.29 -3.71
C THR A 17 -14.14 2.78 -3.89
N TYR A 18 -13.70 3.23 -5.07
CA TYR A 18 -13.55 4.66 -5.33
C TYR A 18 -14.90 5.39 -5.34
N GLN A 19 -15.92 4.79 -5.95
CA GLN A 19 -17.28 5.35 -5.97
C GLN A 19 -17.86 5.48 -4.56
N GLU A 20 -17.68 4.46 -3.71
CA GLU A 20 -18.10 4.46 -2.30
C GLU A 20 -17.41 5.58 -1.50
N HIS A 21 -16.18 5.93 -1.86
CA HIS A 21 -15.40 7.02 -1.26
C HIS A 21 -15.52 8.36 -2.04
N HIS A 22 -16.53 8.51 -2.89
CA HIS A 22 -16.80 9.72 -3.68
C HIS A 22 -15.57 10.22 -4.46
N SER A 23 -14.77 9.29 -4.95
CA SER A 23 -13.49 9.52 -5.64
C SER A 23 -13.50 8.84 -7.02
N HIS A 24 -12.50 9.15 -7.85
CA HIS A 24 -12.36 8.55 -9.18
C HIS A 24 -11.14 7.60 -9.23
N PRO A 25 -11.29 6.39 -9.79
CA PRO A 25 -10.16 5.49 -9.99
C PRO A 25 -9.12 6.18 -10.88
N TYR A 26 -7.87 6.19 -10.43
CA TYR A 26 -6.76 6.82 -11.18
C TYR A 26 -5.98 5.80 -12.02
N LEU A 27 -6.04 4.52 -11.67
CA LEU A 27 -5.56 3.45 -12.54
C LEU A 27 -6.67 3.02 -13.49
N THR A 28 -6.32 2.88 -14.76
CA THR A 28 -7.26 2.45 -15.80
C THR A 28 -7.25 0.94 -15.92
N ARG A 29 -8.29 0.36 -16.53
CA ARG A 29 -8.32 -1.09 -16.79
C ARG A 29 -7.10 -1.57 -17.59
N ILE A 30 -6.68 -0.80 -18.59
CA ILE A 30 -5.54 -1.14 -19.46
C ILE A 30 -4.22 -1.16 -18.70
N PHE A 31 -4.05 -0.36 -17.65
CA PHE A 31 -2.86 -0.41 -16.78
C PHE A 31 -2.64 -1.82 -16.23
N PHE A 32 -3.71 -2.48 -15.75
CA PHE A 32 -3.62 -3.81 -15.16
C PHE A 32 -3.23 -4.90 -16.17
N SER A 33 -3.64 -4.79 -17.44
CA SER A 33 -3.16 -5.69 -18.49
C SER A 33 -1.69 -5.43 -18.81
N LEU A 34 -1.33 -4.17 -19.01
CA LEU A 34 0.04 -3.77 -19.39
C LEU A 34 1.06 -4.20 -18.34
N ILE A 35 0.75 -3.98 -17.05
CA ILE A 35 1.66 -4.34 -15.97
C ILE A 35 1.83 -5.86 -15.85
N ARG A 36 0.74 -6.62 -16.04
CA ARG A 36 0.74 -8.09 -16.06
C ARG A 36 1.53 -8.66 -17.23
N GLU A 37 1.52 -7.99 -18.38
CA GLU A 37 2.33 -8.37 -19.53
C GLU A 37 3.81 -8.02 -19.32
N SER A 38 4.11 -6.85 -18.75
CA SER A 38 5.49 -6.37 -18.62
C SER A 38 6.29 -7.01 -17.50
N MET A 39 5.64 -7.39 -16.40
CA MET A 39 6.30 -7.97 -15.21
C MET A 39 5.39 -8.97 -14.48
N PRO A 40 4.97 -10.06 -15.15
CA PRO A 40 4.05 -11.05 -14.57
C PRO A 40 4.55 -11.66 -13.26
N GLU A 41 5.86 -11.78 -13.09
CA GLU A 41 6.53 -12.31 -11.90
C GLU A 41 6.54 -11.35 -10.71
N ASN A 42 6.14 -10.09 -10.89
CA ASN A 42 6.15 -9.07 -9.84
C ASN A 42 4.73 -8.69 -9.37
N ILE A 43 3.72 -9.50 -9.69
CA ILE A 43 2.32 -9.19 -9.37
C ILE A 43 1.73 -10.25 -8.47
N LEU A 44 1.11 -9.79 -7.40
CA LEU A 44 0.25 -10.60 -6.55
C LEU A 44 -1.18 -10.07 -6.66
N LEU A 45 -2.07 -10.91 -7.17
CA LEU A 45 -3.51 -10.67 -7.18
C LEU A 45 -4.18 -11.70 -6.27
N ILE A 46 -4.91 -11.21 -5.27
CA ILE A 46 -5.66 -12.04 -4.33
C ILE A 46 -7.15 -11.75 -4.55
N LEU A 47 -7.93 -12.80 -4.79
CA LEU A 47 -9.38 -12.71 -5.00
C LEU A 47 -10.12 -13.50 -3.92
N ALA A 48 -11.15 -12.91 -3.32
CA ALA A 48 -12.09 -13.63 -2.47
C ALA A 48 -13.28 -14.12 -3.29
N TYR A 49 -13.71 -15.34 -2.98
CA TYR A 49 -14.85 -15.99 -3.61
C TYR A 49 -15.93 -16.28 -2.58
N GLU A 50 -17.17 -16.00 -2.94
CA GLU A 50 -18.34 -16.56 -2.28
C GLU A 50 -18.88 -17.68 -3.17
N ALA A 51 -18.79 -18.92 -2.66
CA ALA A 51 -18.89 -20.13 -3.47
C ALA A 51 -17.88 -20.11 -4.64
N ASN A 52 -18.32 -19.73 -5.85
CA ASN A 52 -17.48 -19.67 -7.05
C ASN A 52 -17.54 -18.30 -7.74
N ILE A 53 -18.08 -17.28 -7.06
CA ILE A 53 -18.24 -15.94 -7.61
C ILE A 53 -17.21 -15.02 -6.93
N PRO A 54 -16.32 -14.35 -7.69
CA PRO A 54 -15.44 -13.33 -7.14
C PRO A 54 -16.26 -12.20 -6.50
N VAL A 55 -15.94 -11.84 -5.25
CA VAL A 55 -16.65 -10.79 -4.50
C VAL A 55 -15.77 -9.62 -4.07
N ALA A 56 -14.45 -9.82 -4.02
CA ALA A 56 -13.49 -8.80 -3.66
C ALA A 56 -12.08 -9.18 -4.13
N GLY A 57 -11.17 -8.22 -4.09
CA GLY A 57 -9.77 -8.50 -4.39
C GLY A 57 -8.80 -7.41 -3.98
N SER A 58 -7.55 -7.82 -3.83
CA SER A 58 -6.39 -6.95 -3.61
C SER A 58 -5.35 -7.16 -4.70
N PHE A 59 -4.77 -6.08 -5.18
CA PHE A 59 -3.66 -6.09 -6.13
C PHE A 59 -2.42 -5.44 -5.52
N PHE A 60 -1.31 -6.16 -5.59
CA PHE A 60 0.00 -5.77 -5.10
C PHE A 60 1.07 -5.94 -6.18
N ILE A 61 2.16 -5.19 -6.01
CA ILE A 61 3.38 -5.31 -6.81
C ILE A 61 4.49 -5.70 -5.84
N TYR A 62 5.40 -6.59 -6.21
CA TYR A 62 6.50 -6.98 -5.33
C TYR A 62 7.81 -7.17 -6.08
N ASP A 63 8.92 -7.05 -5.35
CA ASP A 63 10.25 -7.45 -5.76
C ASP A 63 10.82 -8.52 -4.80
N ASP A 64 12.12 -8.76 -4.85
CA ASP A 64 12.81 -9.74 -4.01
C ASP A 64 12.83 -9.38 -2.52
N LYS A 65 12.42 -8.15 -2.15
CA LYS A 65 12.60 -7.59 -0.80
C LYS A 65 11.34 -6.95 -0.25
N ASN A 66 10.47 -6.44 -1.11
CA ASN A 66 9.37 -5.57 -0.75
C ASN A 66 8.08 -5.98 -1.47
N LEU A 67 6.99 -5.97 -0.71
CA LEU A 67 5.62 -5.98 -1.20
C LEU A 67 5.05 -4.56 -1.13
N TYR A 68 4.60 -4.06 -2.27
CA TYR A 68 4.07 -2.71 -2.46
C TYR A 68 2.59 -2.69 -2.79
N GLY A 69 1.99 -1.54 -2.46
CA GLY A 69 0.63 -1.20 -2.82
C GLY A 69 -0.37 -1.59 -1.75
N ARG A 70 -1.63 -1.54 -2.15
CA ARG A 70 -2.83 -2.10 -1.50
C ARG A 70 -4.03 -1.62 -2.30
N TYR A 71 -4.06 -1.90 -3.59
CA TYR A 71 -5.25 -1.58 -4.38
C TYR A 71 -6.32 -2.58 -4.01
N TRP A 72 -7.40 -2.09 -3.44
CA TRP A 72 -8.47 -2.91 -2.88
C TRP A 72 -9.77 -2.59 -3.58
N GLY A 73 -10.63 -3.60 -3.68
CA GLY A 73 -12.04 -3.32 -3.59
C GLY A 73 -12.90 -4.54 -3.35
N SER A 74 -14.19 -4.29 -3.17
CA SER A 74 -15.20 -5.33 -3.06
C SER A 74 -16.48 -4.93 -3.79
N LYS A 75 -17.29 -5.93 -4.14
CA LYS A 75 -18.63 -5.73 -4.74
C LYS A 75 -19.66 -5.23 -3.72
N SER A 76 -19.48 -5.59 -2.47
CA SER A 76 -20.36 -5.27 -1.34
C SER A 76 -19.54 -5.12 -0.06
N PHE A 77 -20.18 -4.66 1.02
CA PHE A 77 -19.56 -4.66 2.34
C PHE A 77 -19.49 -6.08 2.92
N TYR A 78 -18.27 -6.51 3.26
CA TYR A 78 -18.00 -7.76 3.97
C TYR A 78 -17.21 -7.43 5.25
N PRO A 79 -17.73 -7.75 6.45
CA PRO A 79 -17.03 -7.46 7.70
C PRO A 79 -15.63 -8.09 7.72
N GLY A 80 -14.60 -7.26 7.93
CA GLY A 80 -13.22 -7.73 8.08
C GLY A 80 -12.49 -8.13 6.78
N LEU A 81 -13.19 -8.27 5.64
CA LEU A 81 -12.59 -8.80 4.42
C LEU A 81 -11.47 -7.92 3.84
N HIS A 82 -11.57 -6.61 4.01
CA HIS A 82 -10.47 -5.70 3.68
C HIS A 82 -9.20 -6.01 4.48
N PHE A 83 -9.31 -6.37 5.77
CA PHE A 83 -8.13 -6.73 6.56
C PHE A 83 -7.53 -8.05 6.09
N GLU A 84 -8.36 -9.05 5.85
CA GLU A 84 -7.93 -10.35 5.34
C GLU A 84 -7.13 -10.22 4.04
N LEU A 85 -7.74 -9.64 3.01
CA LEU A 85 -7.13 -9.59 1.68
C LEU A 85 -6.06 -8.51 1.54
N SER A 86 -6.13 -7.45 2.33
CA SER A 86 -5.25 -6.29 2.14
C SER A 86 -4.09 -6.23 3.13
N TYR A 87 -4.07 -7.14 4.12
CA TYR A 87 -3.03 -7.25 5.15
C TYR A 87 -2.60 -8.69 5.34
N TYR A 88 -3.47 -9.56 5.84
CA TYR A 88 -3.06 -10.91 6.28
C TYR A 88 -2.57 -11.78 5.14
N GLN A 89 -3.26 -11.80 4.00
CA GLN A 89 -2.81 -12.52 2.82
C GLN A 89 -1.48 -11.97 2.25
N GLY A 90 -1.27 -10.65 2.34
CA GLY A 90 0.00 -10.03 1.97
C GLY A 90 1.14 -10.40 2.92
N HIS A 91 0.88 -10.43 4.23
CA HIS A 91 1.85 -10.89 5.23
C HIS A 91 2.22 -12.36 5.04
N GLU A 92 1.24 -13.23 4.83
CA GLU A 92 1.45 -14.66 4.57
C GLU A 92 2.31 -14.84 3.32
N PHE A 93 1.97 -14.15 2.23
CA PHE A 93 2.78 -14.15 1.01
C PHE A 93 4.24 -13.71 1.26
N CYS A 94 4.45 -12.62 2.01
CA CYS A 94 5.81 -12.17 2.32
C CYS A 94 6.62 -13.20 3.11
N ILE A 95 5.99 -13.85 4.11
CA ILE A 95 6.64 -14.87 4.94
C ILE A 95 7.00 -16.09 4.09
N GLU A 96 6.09 -16.57 3.24
CA GLU A 96 6.32 -17.74 2.40
C GLU A 96 7.40 -17.52 1.33
N ASN A 97 7.57 -16.29 0.87
CA ASN A 97 8.51 -15.92 -0.19
C ASN A 97 9.77 -15.21 0.32
N GLU A 98 9.99 -15.19 1.65
CA GLU A 98 11.13 -14.54 2.30
C GLU A 98 11.29 -13.04 1.95
N ILE A 99 10.18 -12.36 1.65
CA ILE A 99 10.13 -10.93 1.36
C ILE A 99 10.16 -10.17 2.69
N ALA A 100 11.21 -9.38 2.91
CA ALA A 100 11.48 -8.75 4.20
C ALA A 100 10.48 -7.66 4.59
N THR A 101 9.92 -6.94 3.62
CA THR A 101 9.15 -5.72 3.87
C THR A 101 7.77 -5.79 3.22
N PHE A 102 6.74 -5.37 3.96
CA PHE A 102 5.43 -5.05 3.39
C PHE A 102 5.12 -3.57 3.66
N GLU A 103 5.01 -2.78 2.59
CA GLU A 103 4.68 -1.36 2.70
C GLU A 103 3.17 -1.12 2.78
N GLY A 104 2.69 -0.61 3.91
CA GLY A 104 1.28 -0.27 4.13
C GLY A 104 0.78 0.99 3.42
N GLY A 105 1.59 1.58 2.52
CA GLY A 105 1.36 2.85 1.82
C GLY A 105 1.57 4.10 2.68
N ALA A 106 1.39 5.30 2.10
CA ALA A 106 1.57 6.56 2.80
C ALA A 106 0.42 6.90 3.78
N GLN A 107 0.75 7.60 4.87
CA GLN A 107 -0.13 8.27 5.85
C GLN A 107 -1.06 7.40 6.73
N GLY A 108 -1.23 7.82 7.99
CA GLY A 108 -2.27 7.33 8.90
C GLY A 108 -1.73 6.65 10.16
N GLU A 109 -1.87 7.31 11.31
CA GLU A 109 -1.49 6.78 12.64
C GLU A 109 -2.19 5.45 12.96
N HIS A 110 -3.37 5.24 12.37
CA HIS A 110 -4.13 4.00 12.48
C HIS A 110 -3.39 2.75 11.94
N LYS A 111 -2.30 2.93 11.18
CA LYS A 111 -1.47 1.83 10.69
C LYS A 111 -0.60 1.18 11.77
N LEU A 112 -0.29 1.92 12.85
CA LEU A 112 0.37 1.35 14.03
C LEU A 112 -0.47 0.23 14.64
N ALA A 113 -1.77 0.48 14.81
CA ALA A 113 -2.73 -0.53 15.30
C ALA A 113 -2.92 -1.71 14.33
N ARG A 114 -2.42 -1.61 13.08
CA ARG A 114 -2.47 -2.67 12.06
C ARG A 114 -1.11 -3.38 11.90
N GLY A 115 -0.15 -3.12 12.79
CA GLY A 115 1.15 -3.80 12.80
C GLY A 115 2.23 -3.16 11.92
N PHE A 116 2.02 -1.95 11.38
CA PHE A 116 3.10 -1.26 10.65
C PHE A 116 3.90 -0.36 11.59
N GLU A 117 5.22 -0.37 11.39
CA GLU A 117 6.13 0.55 12.05
C GLU A 117 6.28 1.85 11.24
N PRO A 118 6.49 3.00 11.90
CA PRO A 118 6.83 4.24 11.21
C PRO A 118 8.16 4.08 10.46
N PHE A 119 8.18 4.48 9.20
CA PHE A 119 9.41 4.51 8.41
C PHE A 119 9.57 5.85 7.68
N ASN A 120 10.78 6.40 7.71
CA ASN A 120 11.07 7.66 7.05
C ASN A 120 11.16 7.43 5.54
N THR A 121 10.29 8.10 4.78
CA THR A 121 10.34 8.12 3.32
C THR A 121 11.12 9.33 2.83
N PHE A 122 11.97 9.14 1.83
CA PHE A 122 12.79 10.19 1.26
C PHE A 122 12.38 10.48 -0.18
N SER A 123 12.50 11.73 -0.59
CA SER A 123 12.31 12.13 -1.99
C SER A 123 13.39 13.11 -2.40
N PHE A 124 13.81 13.04 -3.66
CA PHE A 124 14.84 13.90 -4.23
C PHE A 124 14.22 14.80 -5.28
N HIS A 125 14.39 16.10 -5.11
CA HIS A 125 13.81 17.11 -5.99
C HIS A 125 14.90 18.02 -6.53
N ARG A 126 14.94 18.19 -7.85
CA ARG A 126 15.74 19.23 -8.48
C ARG A 126 14.85 20.43 -8.78
N ILE A 127 15.16 21.56 -8.16
CA ILE A 127 14.42 22.79 -8.37
C ILE A 127 15.24 23.69 -9.31
N PHE A 128 14.64 24.06 -10.45
CA PHE A 128 15.35 24.83 -11.47
C PHE A 128 15.28 26.34 -11.26
N ASP A 129 14.22 26.84 -10.60
CA ASP A 129 14.09 28.25 -10.27
C ASP A 129 14.65 28.51 -8.87
N GLU A 130 15.71 29.30 -8.79
CA GLU A 130 16.45 29.58 -7.56
C GLU A 130 15.56 30.17 -6.45
N ARG A 131 14.51 30.93 -6.81
CA ARG A 131 13.59 31.53 -5.82
C ARG A 131 12.77 30.45 -5.13
N PHE A 132 12.32 29.45 -5.89
CA PHE A 132 11.61 28.30 -5.33
C PHE A 132 12.55 27.39 -4.57
N GLU A 133 13.77 27.17 -5.05
CA GLU A 133 14.77 26.37 -4.33
C GLU A 133 15.03 26.94 -2.94
N HIS A 134 15.24 28.26 -2.85
CA HIS A 134 15.45 28.93 -1.57
C HIS A 134 14.24 28.81 -0.64
N ALA A 135 13.03 29.11 -1.14
CA ALA A 135 11.81 29.02 -0.35
C ALA A 135 11.53 27.60 0.17
N ILE A 136 11.75 26.58 -0.66
CA ILE A 136 11.59 25.16 -0.27
C ILE A 136 12.63 24.78 0.78
N LYS A 137 13.89 25.17 0.60
CA LYS A 137 14.98 24.88 1.55
C LYS A 137 14.73 25.51 2.92
N ASP A 138 14.25 26.75 2.95
CA ASP A 138 13.89 27.46 4.18
C ASP A 138 12.67 26.86 4.88
N PHE A 139 11.72 26.30 4.12
CA PHE A 139 10.62 25.54 4.70
C PHE A 139 11.12 24.22 5.31
N LEU A 140 11.88 23.42 4.55
CA LEU A 140 12.39 22.12 4.99
C LEU A 140 13.30 22.23 6.22
N SER A 141 14.10 23.29 6.35
CA SER A 141 14.95 23.51 7.53
C SER A 141 14.15 23.69 8.82
N ARG A 142 12.97 24.33 8.74
CA ARG A 142 12.05 24.52 9.87
C ARG A 142 11.23 23.26 10.14
N GLU A 143 10.80 22.58 9.09
CA GLU A 143 9.96 21.38 9.18
C GLU A 143 10.70 20.19 9.78
N LYS A 144 12.01 20.05 9.50
CA LYS A 144 12.83 18.91 9.97
C LYS A 144 12.66 18.60 11.46
N ASN A 145 12.69 19.64 12.31
CA ASN A 145 12.52 19.48 13.75
C ASN A 145 11.12 18.98 14.15
N GLY A 146 10.10 19.31 13.34
CA GLY A 146 8.73 18.84 13.52
C GLY A 146 8.55 17.37 13.11
N ILE A 147 9.16 16.96 11.99
CA ILE A 147 9.10 15.57 11.51
C ILE A 147 9.79 14.62 12.49
N ASP A 148 11.00 14.95 12.95
CA ASP A 148 11.74 14.09 13.89
C ASP A 148 10.96 13.89 15.20
N LYS A 149 10.32 14.96 15.70
CA LYS A 149 9.48 14.88 16.89
C LYS A 149 8.23 14.01 16.66
N TYR A 150 7.58 14.18 15.52
CA TYR A 150 6.39 13.41 15.15
C TYR A 150 6.70 11.90 14.99
N THR A 151 7.80 11.56 14.33
CA THR A 151 8.25 10.16 14.19
C THR A 151 8.58 9.55 15.55
N ASN A 152 9.23 10.29 16.45
CA ASN A 152 9.49 9.81 17.81
C ASN A 152 8.19 9.56 18.61
N GLU A 153 7.22 10.49 18.55
CA GLU A 153 5.91 10.32 19.20
C GLU A 153 5.13 9.09 18.66
N LEU A 154 5.27 8.77 17.36
CA LEU A 154 4.67 7.56 16.78
C LEU A 154 5.40 6.29 17.21
N ASN A 155 6.74 6.32 17.30
CA ASN A 155 7.54 5.19 17.77
C ASN A 155 7.27 4.86 19.25
N GLU A 156 6.98 5.85 20.09
CA GLU A 156 6.54 5.62 21.48
C GLU A 156 5.22 4.82 21.57
N ARG A 157 4.46 4.74 20.47
CA ARG A 157 3.21 4.00 20.34
C ARG A 157 3.33 2.82 19.39
N ALA A 158 4.56 2.37 19.10
CA ALA A 158 4.80 1.22 18.23
C ALA A 158 4.07 -0.03 18.77
N PRO A 159 3.52 -0.89 17.88
CA PRO A 159 2.76 -2.07 18.28
C PRO A 159 3.62 -3.15 18.95
N TYR A 160 4.94 -3.04 18.86
CA TYR A 160 5.90 -3.99 19.42
C TYR A 160 6.58 -3.43 20.67
N LYS A 161 6.78 -4.28 21.68
CA LYS A 161 7.61 -3.93 22.85
C LYS A 161 9.06 -3.84 22.41
N THR A 162 9.71 -2.73 22.74
CA THR A 162 11.14 -2.48 22.50
C THR A 162 12.07 -3.35 23.35
N ASP A 163 11.55 -4.11 24.31
CA ASP A 163 12.34 -5.03 25.15
C ASP A 163 12.37 -6.45 24.58
N PHE A 164 13.25 -6.66 23.61
CA PHE A 164 13.95 -7.94 23.48
C PHE A 164 15.43 -7.67 23.77
N ASN A 165 15.79 -7.66 25.06
CA ASN A 165 17.16 -7.96 25.45
C ASN A 165 17.42 -9.43 25.11
N LEU A 166 18.01 -9.67 23.95
CA LEU A 166 18.80 -10.87 23.66
C LEU A 166 20.27 -10.56 23.90
#